data_AF-W3XEQ2-F1
#
_entry.id   AF-W3XEQ2-F1
#
_cell.length_a   1.000
_cell.length_b   1.000
_cell.length_c   1.000
_cell.angle_alpha   90.00
_cell.angle_beta   90.00
_cell.angle_gamma   90.00
#
_symmetry.space_group_name_H-M   'P 1'
#
loop_
_entity.id
_entity.type
_entity.pdbx_description
1 polymer ?
#
loop_
_entity_poly.entity_id
_entity_poly.type
_entity_poly.pdbx_seq_one_letter_code
_entity_poly.pdbx_strand_id
1 'polypeptide(L)'
;MTPSSSQPQDPQIWAIVACPNSGSTLVEHVFAASTVCAVTDQRVLRDGKGSESLAWDDLESFNVLAKAKNAGKRFVICMQELDNGLQNAECSSDASYSPSAHATFRSVYLISDPVRVLDNWKKAGRANAETLVDCFVNMSRALQQAPSHTASSLVYERLVQDPSAEIKRICNHWGSENLTDFNQSLGSGSASFVDTDLPCHDLLSNAEKDTIEKQVGHLYLDFWKDDVQKLRAMFTKKTWFGFDLDDTLHEFRRSSGKATHKVLRQISMQYDIPLPALQGEYSHILKEKTANAFSDGKTSFDYRRERFASLLANFSLPQDNTFLTEILNSYESTLRASLELKCGALNLLSTIKGMGKKIVIMTEGPQDAQERAVKDLGIDGHIDFLATTNYFGVTKVDGLFNKVMKHLCISPEEIVYVGDNEDRDVKPAMAEGILCVHLAETKHVALDALPPRLNTLRKLQYILLDEGS
;
A
#
# COMPACT_ATOMS: atom_id res chain seq x y z
N MET A 1 14.01 15.48 60.51
CA MET A 1 13.17 15.80 59.34
C MET A 1 13.24 14.62 58.40
N THR A 2 12.23 13.75 58.47
CA THR A 2 12.01 12.67 57.51
C THR A 2 11.64 13.29 56.15
N PRO A 3 12.13 12.77 55.02
CA PRO A 3 11.68 13.23 53.72
C PRO A 3 10.20 12.89 53.60
N SER A 4 9.38 13.89 53.25
CA SER A 4 7.96 13.68 52.96
C SER A 4 7.85 12.60 51.88
N SER A 5 7.29 11.44 52.22
CA SER A 5 6.85 10.46 51.23
C SER A 5 5.80 11.15 50.37
N SER A 6 6.19 11.61 49.18
CA SER A 6 5.24 12.04 48.16
C SER A 6 4.27 10.90 47.94
N GLN A 7 2.99 11.12 48.16
CA GLN A 7 1.98 10.13 47.77
C GLN A 7 2.21 9.77 46.30
N PRO A 8 2.16 8.49 45.92
CA PRO A 8 2.28 8.10 44.52
C PRO A 8 1.17 8.81 43.73
N GLN A 9 1.59 9.68 42.80
CA GLN A 9 0.68 10.36 41.87
C GLN A 9 -0.12 9.32 41.09
N ASP A 10 -1.39 9.62 40.82
CA ASP A 10 -2.20 8.73 39.99
C ASP A 10 -1.64 8.67 38.56
N PRO A 11 -1.65 7.48 37.93
CA PRO A 11 -1.15 7.33 36.57
C PRO A 11 -1.88 8.28 35.61
N GLN A 12 -1.15 8.91 34.69
CA GLN A 12 -1.76 9.72 33.65
C GLN A 12 -2.38 8.81 32.58
N ILE A 13 -3.57 9.17 32.09
CA ILE A 13 -4.27 8.44 31.02
C ILE A 13 -4.00 9.14 29.69
N TRP A 14 -3.59 8.37 28.69
CA TRP A 14 -3.47 8.82 27.31
C TRP A 14 -4.32 7.95 26.40
N ALA A 15 -5.04 8.60 25.49
CA ALA A 15 -5.96 7.94 24.58
C ALA A 15 -5.35 7.83 23.18
N ILE A 16 -5.43 6.64 22.59
CA ILE A 16 -5.15 6.41 21.18
C ILE A 16 -6.45 5.94 20.52
N VAL A 17 -6.92 6.73 19.56
CA VAL A 17 -8.13 6.44 18.78
C VAL A 17 -7.71 5.84 17.44
N ALA A 18 -8.30 4.71 17.07
CA ALA A 18 -7.97 4.00 15.85
C ALA A 18 -9.24 3.52 15.14
N CYS A 19 -9.14 3.29 13.84
CA CYS A 19 -10.11 2.46 13.13
C CYS A 19 -9.94 1.00 13.57
N PRO A 20 -11.01 0.20 13.73
CA PRO A 20 -10.89 -1.22 14.06
C PRO A 20 -9.89 -1.95 13.16
N ASN A 21 -9.09 -2.88 13.69
CA ASN A 21 -8.12 -3.68 12.90
C ASN A 21 -7.20 -2.84 11.97
N SER A 22 -6.82 -1.63 12.38
CA SER A 22 -5.94 -0.74 11.59
C SER A 22 -4.46 -0.83 12.00
N GLY A 23 -4.10 -1.82 12.83
CA GLY A 23 -2.73 -1.97 13.34
C GLY A 23 -2.53 -1.43 14.77
N SER A 24 -3.62 -1.27 15.53
CA SER A 24 -3.61 -0.92 16.96
C SER A 24 -2.76 -1.89 17.79
N THR A 25 -2.74 -3.18 17.43
CA THR A 25 -1.95 -4.23 18.09
C THR A 25 -0.45 -3.91 18.17
N LEU A 26 0.13 -3.32 17.12
CA LEU A 26 1.55 -2.93 17.14
C LEU A 26 1.79 -1.85 18.19
N VAL A 27 0.89 -0.88 18.26
CA VAL A 27 0.95 0.22 19.23
C VAL A 27 0.80 -0.33 20.65
N GLU A 28 -0.13 -1.27 20.86
CA GLU A 28 -0.32 -1.97 22.13
C GLU A 28 0.95 -2.71 22.56
N HIS A 29 1.55 -3.50 21.67
CA HIS A 29 2.80 -4.23 21.95
C HIS A 29 3.94 -3.28 22.31
N VAL A 30 4.08 -2.18 21.56
CA VAL A 30 5.11 -1.17 21.83
C VAL A 30 4.93 -0.60 23.23
N PHE A 31 3.74 -0.13 23.60
CA PHE A 31 3.53 0.43 24.94
C PHE A 31 3.53 -0.63 26.05
N ALA A 32 3.08 -1.85 25.79
CA ALA A 32 3.09 -2.94 26.77
C ALA A 32 4.53 -3.38 27.12
N ALA A 33 5.48 -3.24 26.19
CA ALA A 33 6.91 -3.49 26.45
C ALA A 33 7.55 -2.47 27.41
N SER A 34 6.88 -1.33 27.67
CA SER A 34 7.37 -0.34 28.63
C SER A 34 7.13 -0.77 30.07
N THR A 35 8.18 -0.62 30.89
CA THR A 35 8.09 -0.89 32.33
C THR A 35 7.15 0.11 33.03
N VAL A 36 6.97 1.32 32.48
CA VAL A 36 6.19 2.39 33.10
C VAL A 36 4.77 2.56 32.52
N CYS A 37 4.41 1.86 31.45
CA CYS A 37 3.07 1.91 30.86
C CYS A 37 2.24 0.67 31.23
N ALA A 38 0.93 0.87 31.37
CA ALA A 38 -0.09 -0.16 31.23
C ALA A 38 -0.90 0.13 29.96
N VAL A 39 -1.39 -0.92 29.31
CA VAL A 39 -2.26 -0.81 28.13
C VAL A 39 -3.63 -1.38 28.50
N THR A 40 -4.70 -0.71 28.08
CA THR A 40 -6.08 -1.15 28.25
C THR A 40 -6.89 -0.78 27.00
N ASP A 41 -7.98 -1.49 26.74
CA ASP A 41 -8.93 -1.13 25.69
C ASP A 41 -10.29 -0.69 26.28
N GLN A 42 -11.11 -0.02 25.47
CA GLN A 42 -12.44 0.45 25.89
C GLN A 42 -13.42 -0.70 26.20
N ARG A 43 -13.20 -1.91 25.65
CA ARG A 43 -14.08 -3.09 25.89
C ARG A 43 -13.89 -3.65 27.30
N VAL A 44 -12.66 -3.68 27.79
CA VAL A 44 -12.31 -4.04 29.17
C VAL A 44 -12.88 -3.04 30.18
N LEU A 45 -13.09 -1.79 29.77
CA LEU A 45 -13.86 -0.80 30.55
C LEU A 45 -15.38 -1.12 30.48
N ARG A 46 -15.94 -1.51 29.32
CA ARG A 46 -17.38 -1.86 29.19
C ARG A 46 -17.84 -3.06 30.02
N ASP A 47 -17.02 -4.11 30.19
CA ASP A 47 -17.40 -5.33 30.93
C ASP A 47 -17.68 -5.15 32.44
N GLY A 48 -17.47 -3.95 32.99
CA GLY A 48 -17.79 -3.63 34.39
C GLY A 48 -19.26 -3.28 34.66
N LYS A 49 -20.02 -2.78 33.65
CA LYS A 49 -21.46 -2.49 33.72
C LYS A 49 -22.03 -2.53 32.31
N GLY A 50 -23.06 -3.33 32.05
CA GLY A 50 -23.76 -3.43 30.76
C GLY A 50 -24.51 -2.15 30.34
N SER A 51 -23.80 -1.06 30.07
CA SER A 51 -24.31 0.22 29.58
C SER A 51 -23.66 0.55 28.23
N GLU A 52 -24.48 0.95 27.25
CA GLU A 52 -24.06 1.22 25.86
C GLU A 52 -23.23 2.52 25.69
N SER A 53 -23.18 3.38 26.71
CA SER A 53 -22.44 4.65 26.69
C SER A 53 -21.56 4.76 27.95
N LEU A 54 -20.24 4.64 27.78
CA LEU A 54 -19.26 5.02 28.80
C LEU A 54 -18.80 6.46 28.53
N ALA A 55 -19.17 7.39 29.41
CA ALA A 55 -18.56 8.70 29.48
C ALA A 55 -17.20 8.60 30.19
N TRP A 56 -16.22 9.44 29.80
CA TRP A 56 -14.87 9.48 30.38
C TRP A 56 -14.86 9.73 31.90
N ASP A 57 -15.95 10.28 32.45
CA ASP A 57 -16.15 10.49 33.88
C ASP A 57 -16.08 9.18 34.70
N ASP A 58 -16.18 8.00 34.06
CA ASP A 58 -16.05 6.70 34.71
C ASP A 58 -14.61 6.13 34.76
N LEU A 59 -13.60 6.74 34.12
CA LEU A 59 -12.22 6.21 34.19
C LEU A 59 -11.59 6.31 35.59
N GLU A 60 -12.04 7.25 36.41
CA GLU A 60 -11.69 7.32 37.83
C GLU A 60 -12.39 6.24 38.67
N SER A 61 -13.50 5.66 38.19
CA SER A 61 -14.26 4.62 38.89
C SER A 61 -13.79 3.19 38.57
N PHE A 62 -12.91 3.01 37.58
CA PHE A 62 -12.34 1.70 37.24
C PHE A 62 -11.14 1.31 38.11
N ASN A 63 -11.11 0.03 38.50
CA ASN A 63 -9.96 -0.65 39.13
C ASN A 63 -8.69 -0.65 38.25
N VAL A 64 -8.73 -0.11 37.01
CA VAL A 64 -7.59 -0.05 36.09
C VAL A 64 -6.52 0.93 36.58
N LEU A 65 -6.90 2.13 37.01
CA LEU A 65 -5.94 3.10 37.59
C LEU A 65 -5.33 2.56 38.89
N ALA A 66 -6.14 1.95 39.75
CA ALA A 66 -5.68 1.31 40.97
C ALA A 66 -4.70 0.15 40.69
N LYS A 67 -5.01 -0.72 39.71
CA LYS A 67 -4.12 -1.82 39.26
C LYS A 67 -2.82 -1.28 38.67
N ALA A 68 -2.88 -0.27 37.81
CA ALA A 68 -1.72 0.37 37.20
C ALA A 68 -0.82 1.00 38.29
N LYS A 69 -1.42 1.74 39.22
CA LYS A 69 -0.74 2.33 40.37
C LYS A 69 -0.08 1.27 41.27
N ASN A 70 -0.79 0.19 41.59
CA ASN A 70 -0.24 -0.93 42.38
C ASN A 70 0.89 -1.67 41.66
N ALA A 71 0.86 -1.71 40.33
CA ALA A 71 1.92 -2.27 39.49
C ALA A 71 3.08 -1.29 39.22
N GLY A 72 3.10 -0.10 39.87
CA GLY A 72 4.14 0.90 39.71
C GLY A 72 4.14 1.60 38.34
N LYS A 73 3.04 1.52 37.60
CA LYS A 73 2.89 2.14 36.28
C LYS A 73 2.62 3.63 36.44
N ARG A 74 3.21 4.43 35.56
CA ARG A 74 3.07 5.89 35.51
C ARG A 74 2.05 6.35 34.48
N PHE A 75 1.83 5.55 33.44
CA PHE A 75 0.96 5.89 32.31
C PHE A 75 0.01 4.74 32.01
N VAL A 76 -1.23 5.08 31.66
CA VAL A 76 -2.23 4.14 31.13
C VAL A 76 -2.56 4.55 29.70
N ILE A 77 -2.23 3.69 28.74
CA ILE A 77 -2.58 3.86 27.34
C ILE A 77 -3.93 3.20 27.10
N CYS A 78 -4.94 4.03 26.85
CA CYS A 78 -6.29 3.59 26.52
C CYS A 78 -6.43 3.52 25.01
N MET A 79 -6.55 2.31 24.47
CA MET A 79 -6.87 2.08 23.07
C MET A 79 -8.38 2.15 22.86
N GLN A 80 -8.79 2.99 21.91
CA GLN A 80 -10.17 3.19 21.54
C GLN A 80 -10.35 2.90 20.06
N GLU A 81 -11.16 1.90 19.74
CA GLU A 81 -11.61 1.67 18.37
C GLU A 81 -12.91 2.44 18.13
N LEU A 82 -13.01 3.13 16.99
CA LEU A 82 -14.26 3.75 16.57
C LEU A 82 -15.28 2.64 16.28
N ASP A 83 -16.26 2.48 17.16
CA ASP A 83 -17.29 1.44 17.04
C ASP A 83 -18.31 1.84 15.96
N ASN A 84 -18.68 0.87 15.13
CA ASN A 84 -19.64 1.09 14.05
C ASN A 84 -21.04 0.97 14.64
N GLY A 85 -21.72 2.09 14.85
CA GLY A 85 -23.16 2.09 15.09
C GLY A 85 -23.91 1.57 13.86
N LEU A 86 -23.99 0.25 13.69
CA LEU A 86 -24.92 -0.39 12.78
C LEU A 86 -25.94 -1.15 13.62
N GLN A 87 -27.18 -0.64 13.55
CA GLN A 87 -28.40 -1.00 14.30
C GLN A 87 -28.55 -0.40 15.71
N ASN A 88 -28.45 0.92 15.82
CA ASN A 88 -29.50 1.77 16.40
C ASN A 88 -29.07 3.22 16.15
N ALA A 89 -30.03 4.05 15.77
CA ALA A 89 -29.82 5.47 15.65
C ALA A 89 -29.48 6.03 17.04
N GLU A 90 -28.19 6.09 17.39
CA GLU A 90 -27.62 6.91 18.49
C GLU A 90 -26.07 6.94 18.51
N CYS A 91 -25.43 6.78 17.35
CA CYS A 91 -24.22 7.57 17.06
C CYS A 91 -24.55 8.55 15.94
N SER A 92 -25.65 9.29 16.12
CA SER A 92 -25.72 10.64 15.56
C SER A 92 -24.45 11.37 15.99
N SER A 93 -23.77 11.98 15.04
CA SER A 93 -23.05 13.27 15.01
C SER A 93 -22.81 14.12 16.29
N ASP A 94 -23.24 13.71 17.48
CA ASP A 94 -23.18 14.39 18.78
C ASP A 94 -22.58 13.52 19.90
N ALA A 95 -22.13 12.28 19.63
CA ALA A 95 -21.14 11.62 20.49
C ALA A 95 -19.73 12.21 20.32
N SER A 96 -19.65 13.44 19.80
CA SER A 96 -18.52 14.32 20.05
C SER A 96 -18.34 14.39 21.56
N TYR A 97 -17.18 13.91 22.03
CA TYR A 97 -16.65 14.29 23.33
C TYR A 97 -16.99 15.76 23.56
N SER A 98 -17.44 16.12 24.76
CA SER A 98 -17.56 17.53 25.07
C SER A 98 -16.21 18.21 24.76
N PRO A 99 -16.21 19.45 24.24
CA PRO A 99 -14.97 20.21 24.06
C PRO A 99 -14.10 20.26 25.34
N SER A 100 -14.71 20.10 26.52
CA SER A 100 -14.00 19.95 27.80
C SER A 100 -13.30 18.60 28.00
N ALA A 101 -13.85 17.49 27.48
CA ALA A 101 -13.18 16.18 27.49
C ALA A 101 -12.01 16.14 26.49
N HIS A 102 -12.14 16.72 25.30
CA HIS A 102 -11.02 16.89 24.35
C HIS A 102 -9.89 17.79 24.88
N ALA A 103 -10.22 18.82 25.65
CA ALA A 103 -9.21 19.70 26.26
C ALA A 103 -8.42 19.02 27.39
N THR A 104 -8.99 17.98 28.02
CA THR A 104 -8.38 17.27 29.14
C THR A 104 -7.46 16.12 28.67
N PHE A 105 -7.79 15.49 27.54
CA PHE A 105 -7.04 14.37 26.99
C PHE A 105 -6.42 14.73 25.64
N ARG A 106 -5.09 14.81 25.59
CA ARG A 106 -4.31 15.04 24.37
C ARG A 106 -4.38 13.83 23.43
N SER A 107 -5.51 13.61 22.75
CA SER A 107 -5.77 12.37 22.01
C SER A 107 -4.84 12.18 20.81
N VAL A 108 -4.43 10.93 20.59
CA VAL A 108 -3.63 10.54 19.41
C VAL A 108 -4.47 9.68 18.48
N TYR A 109 -4.54 10.02 17.20
CA TYR A 109 -5.28 9.25 16.21
C TYR A 109 -4.32 8.39 15.39
N LEU A 110 -4.46 7.07 15.48
CA LEU A 110 -3.70 6.13 14.65
C LEU A 110 -4.31 6.11 13.25
N ILE A 111 -3.53 6.57 12.27
CA ILE A 111 -3.92 6.60 10.86
C ILE A 111 -3.07 5.59 10.09
N SER A 112 -3.73 4.72 9.34
CA SER A 112 -3.09 3.69 8.52
C SER A 112 -3.51 3.83 7.07
N ASP A 113 -2.83 3.18 6.15
CA ASP A 113 -3.24 3.16 4.75
C ASP A 113 -4.64 2.53 4.57
N PRO A 114 -5.63 3.25 4.01
CA PRO A 114 -7.01 2.77 3.96
C PRO A 114 -7.19 1.54 3.06
N VAL A 115 -6.35 1.37 2.04
CA VAL A 115 -6.36 0.16 1.19
C VAL A 115 -5.94 -1.06 2.01
N ARG A 116 -4.89 -0.95 2.83
CA ARG A 116 -4.47 -2.02 3.75
C ARG A 116 -5.50 -2.31 4.83
N VAL A 117 -6.13 -1.29 5.39
CA VAL A 117 -7.17 -1.51 6.41
C VAL A 117 -8.35 -2.28 5.82
N LEU A 118 -8.84 -1.87 4.63
CA LEU A 118 -9.95 -2.59 3.99
C LEU A 118 -9.59 -4.04 3.62
N ASP A 119 -8.37 -4.27 3.16
CA ASP A 119 -7.89 -5.60 2.81
C ASP A 119 -7.88 -6.55 4.04
N ASN A 120 -7.40 -6.05 5.18
CA ASN A 120 -7.44 -6.78 6.46
C ASN A 120 -8.88 -6.97 6.97
N TRP A 121 -9.73 -5.97 6.81
CA TRP A 121 -11.16 -6.09 7.12
C TRP A 121 -11.84 -7.19 6.31
N LYS A 122 -11.54 -7.26 5.01
CA LYS A 122 -12.06 -8.30 4.12
C LYS A 122 -11.57 -9.68 4.55
N LYS A 123 -10.30 -9.81 4.97
CA LYS A 123 -9.77 -11.05 5.53
C LYS A 123 -10.49 -11.47 6.81
N ALA A 124 -10.82 -10.52 7.67
CA ALA A 124 -11.55 -10.73 8.93
C ALA A 124 -13.07 -10.90 8.75
N GLY A 125 -13.59 -10.89 7.51
CA GLY A 125 -15.03 -11.02 7.22
C GLY A 125 -15.84 -9.74 7.49
N ARG A 126 -15.20 -8.58 7.61
CA ARG A 126 -15.79 -7.26 7.90
C ARG A 126 -15.75 -6.33 6.68
N ALA A 127 -16.33 -6.71 5.55
CA ALA A 127 -16.06 -6.04 4.26
C ALA A 127 -16.94 -4.79 3.94
N ASN A 128 -17.23 -3.90 4.90
CA ASN A 128 -17.97 -2.66 4.58
C ASN A 128 -17.02 -1.47 4.31
N ALA A 129 -16.79 -1.16 3.04
CA ALA A 129 -15.99 -0.04 2.59
C ALA A 129 -16.55 1.33 3.01
N GLU A 130 -17.89 1.50 3.04
CA GLU A 130 -18.52 2.77 3.46
C GLU A 130 -18.20 3.07 4.92
N THR A 131 -18.24 2.05 5.76
CA THR A 131 -17.93 2.19 7.17
C THR A 131 -16.46 2.55 7.42
N LEU A 132 -15.53 2.00 6.63
CA LEU A 132 -14.14 2.43 6.68
C LEU A 132 -14.00 3.90 6.30
N VAL A 133 -14.71 4.33 5.26
CA VAL A 133 -14.73 5.74 4.84
C VAL A 133 -15.23 6.63 5.96
N ASP A 134 -16.35 6.29 6.60
CA ASP A 134 -16.90 7.04 7.73
C ASP A 134 -15.88 7.16 8.87
N CYS A 135 -15.17 6.07 9.22
CA CYS A 135 -14.10 6.11 10.22
C CYS A 135 -13.02 7.13 9.84
N PHE A 136 -12.49 7.08 8.61
CA PHE A 136 -11.42 7.98 8.16
C PHE A 136 -11.88 9.44 8.12
N VAL A 137 -13.08 9.70 7.58
CA VAL A 137 -13.65 11.05 7.51
C VAL A 137 -13.87 11.62 8.92
N ASN A 138 -14.37 10.82 9.85
CA ASN A 138 -14.59 11.24 11.22
C ASN A 138 -13.27 11.52 11.96
N MET A 139 -12.25 10.67 11.81
CA MET A 139 -10.91 10.91 12.38
C MET A 139 -10.28 12.18 11.80
N SER A 140 -10.35 12.37 10.48
CA SER A 140 -9.83 13.57 9.82
C SER A 140 -10.54 14.83 10.31
N ARG A 141 -11.88 14.81 10.40
CA ARG A 141 -12.67 15.93 10.92
C ARG A 141 -12.30 16.26 12.36
N ALA A 142 -12.19 15.25 13.23
CA ALA A 142 -11.83 15.44 14.63
C ALA A 142 -10.44 16.08 14.78
N LEU A 143 -9.44 15.62 14.01
CA LEU A 143 -8.10 16.19 13.99
C LEU A 143 -8.06 17.63 13.49
N GLN A 144 -8.86 17.97 12.47
CA GLN A 144 -8.91 19.32 11.91
C GLN A 144 -9.63 20.33 12.82
N GLN A 145 -10.62 19.88 13.59
CA GLN A 145 -11.39 20.74 14.50
C GLN A 145 -10.72 20.92 15.87
N ALA A 146 -9.87 19.97 16.27
CA ALA A 146 -9.15 20.04 17.53
C ALA A 146 -8.04 21.12 17.51
N PRO A 147 -7.87 21.90 18.57
CA PRO A 147 -6.66 22.72 18.75
C PRO A 147 -5.38 21.87 18.60
N SER A 148 -4.34 22.43 17.98
CA SER A 148 -3.10 21.69 17.67
C SER A 148 -2.36 21.09 18.87
N HIS A 149 -2.66 21.53 20.08
CA HIS A 149 -2.08 21.01 21.32
C HIS A 149 -2.92 19.92 22.00
N THR A 150 -4.16 19.70 21.56
CA THR A 150 -5.10 18.72 22.15
C THR A 150 -5.23 17.44 21.32
N ALA A 151 -4.79 17.44 20.06
CA ALA A 151 -4.79 16.24 19.23
C ALA A 151 -3.55 16.12 18.35
N SER A 152 -3.15 14.90 18.05
CA SER A 152 -2.05 14.58 17.15
C SER A 152 -2.36 13.32 16.35
N SER A 153 -1.75 13.16 15.18
CA SER A 153 -1.81 11.91 14.41
C SER A 153 -0.60 11.03 14.71
N LEU A 154 -0.76 9.72 14.61
CA LEU A 154 0.29 8.71 14.55
C LEU A 154 0.09 7.93 13.25
N VAL A 155 1.00 8.09 12.30
CA VAL A 155 0.89 7.38 11.02
C VAL A 155 1.51 5.99 11.18
N TYR A 156 0.71 4.94 11.01
CA TYR A 156 1.13 3.55 11.20
C TYR A 156 2.35 3.21 10.35
N GLU A 157 2.38 3.65 9.09
CA GLU A 157 3.51 3.33 8.23
C GLU A 157 4.81 4.05 8.64
N ARG A 158 4.74 5.22 9.28
CA ARG A 158 5.93 5.86 9.89
C ARG A 158 6.36 5.11 11.14
N LEU A 159 5.41 4.65 11.95
CA LEU A 159 5.68 3.83 13.13
C LEU A 159 6.38 2.52 12.76
N VAL A 160 5.98 1.87 11.66
CA VAL A 160 6.66 0.66 11.15
C VAL A 160 8.09 0.95 10.68
N GLN A 161 8.33 2.12 10.10
CA GLN A 161 9.65 2.50 9.57
C GLN A 161 10.63 2.90 10.69
N ASP A 162 10.20 3.75 11.62
CA ASP A 162 11.00 4.20 12.76
C ASP A 162 10.13 4.28 14.02
N PRO A 163 9.94 3.14 14.72
CA PRO A 163 9.14 3.10 15.94
C PRO A 163 9.65 4.07 17.01
N SER A 164 10.98 4.23 17.14
CA SER A 164 11.58 5.05 18.19
C SER A 164 11.27 6.53 17.97
N ALA A 165 11.44 7.03 16.75
CA ALA A 165 11.16 8.42 16.41
C ALA A 165 9.67 8.76 16.59
N GLU A 166 8.77 7.90 16.11
CA GLU A 166 7.33 8.16 16.17
C GLU A 166 6.78 8.07 17.61
N ILE A 167 7.24 7.11 18.41
CA ILE A 167 6.86 7.04 19.82
C ILE A 167 7.38 8.24 20.60
N LYS A 168 8.61 8.68 20.34
CA LYS A 168 9.16 9.90 20.95
C LYS A 168 8.33 11.13 20.58
N ARG A 169 7.93 11.27 19.31
CA ARG A 169 7.07 12.37 18.84
C ARG A 169 5.73 12.41 19.57
N ILE A 170 5.10 11.24 19.73
CA ILE A 170 3.82 11.12 20.45
C ILE A 170 3.98 11.38 21.95
N CYS A 171 5.03 10.88 22.59
CA CYS A 171 5.30 11.16 24.01
C CYS A 171 5.53 12.65 24.27
N ASN A 172 6.22 13.34 23.35
CA ASN A 172 6.40 14.79 23.42
C ASN A 172 5.07 15.54 23.29
N HIS A 173 4.17 15.09 22.41
CA HIS A 173 2.81 15.64 22.32
C HIS A 173 2.07 15.52 23.66
N TRP A 174 2.22 14.39 24.36
CA TRP A 174 1.67 14.19 25.70
C TRP A 174 2.40 14.95 26.82
N GLY A 175 3.49 15.65 26.52
CA GLY A 175 4.27 16.40 27.50
C GLY A 175 5.13 15.52 28.42
N SER A 176 5.43 14.29 28.00
CA SER A 176 6.25 13.35 28.76
C SER A 176 7.59 13.08 28.04
N GLU A 177 8.58 13.91 28.34
CA GLU A 177 9.95 13.74 27.81
C GLU A 177 10.67 12.51 28.39
N ASN A 178 10.12 11.87 29.43
CA ASN A 178 10.79 10.83 30.24
C ASN A 178 10.44 9.37 29.87
N LEU A 179 9.74 9.12 28.77
CA LEU A 179 9.56 7.76 28.22
C LEU A 179 10.79 7.27 27.43
N THR A 180 11.89 8.01 27.47
CA THR A 180 13.12 7.75 26.71
C THR A 180 13.81 6.41 27.00
N ASP A 181 13.42 5.68 28.05
CA ASP A 181 13.95 4.34 28.37
C ASP A 181 13.48 3.24 27.38
N PHE A 182 12.62 3.55 26.41
CA PHE A 182 12.24 2.63 25.32
C PHE A 182 13.44 2.11 24.52
N ASN A 183 14.54 2.88 24.43
CA ASN A 183 15.71 2.50 23.65
C ASN A 183 16.46 1.27 24.21
N GLN A 184 16.26 0.88 25.47
CA GLN A 184 16.89 -0.31 26.04
C GLN A 184 16.06 -1.60 25.85
N SER A 185 14.73 -1.52 25.72
CA SER A 185 13.85 -2.70 25.56
C SER A 185 13.66 -3.12 24.10
N LEU A 186 13.77 -2.19 23.15
CA LEU A 186 13.71 -2.44 21.71
C LEU A 186 15.08 -2.80 21.09
N GLY A 187 16.01 -3.32 21.91
CA GLY A 187 17.43 -3.52 21.60
C GLY A 187 17.73 -4.11 20.22
N SER A 188 18.98 -3.92 19.78
CA SER A 188 19.59 -4.15 18.45
C SER A 188 19.43 -5.53 17.78
N GLY A 189 18.46 -6.35 18.18
CA GLY A 189 17.96 -7.55 17.52
C GLY A 189 16.45 -7.52 17.18
N SER A 190 15.80 -6.35 17.19
CA SER A 190 14.34 -6.18 17.00
C SER A 190 13.76 -6.51 15.61
N ALA A 191 14.53 -7.14 14.74
CA ALA A 191 14.01 -7.71 13.49
C ALA A 191 12.92 -8.78 13.72
N SER A 192 12.75 -9.30 14.94
CA SER A 192 11.77 -10.34 15.28
C SER A 192 10.43 -9.84 15.84
N PHE A 193 10.26 -8.53 16.10
CA PHE A 193 8.96 -7.97 16.51
C PHE A 193 8.16 -7.40 15.32
N VAL A 194 8.77 -7.32 14.14
CA VAL A 194 8.16 -6.81 12.91
C VAL A 194 7.55 -7.96 12.12
N ASP A 195 6.66 -8.73 12.74
CA ASP A 195 5.57 -9.29 11.95
C ASP A 195 4.60 -8.12 11.77
N THR A 196 4.54 -7.54 10.57
CA THR A 196 3.72 -6.36 10.33
C THR A 196 2.25 -6.74 10.58
N ASP A 197 1.68 -6.32 11.70
CA ASP A 197 0.30 -6.64 12.12
C ASP A 197 -0.77 -6.29 11.06
N LEU A 198 -0.42 -5.44 10.08
CA LEU A 198 -1.27 -5.10 8.96
C LEU A 198 -0.72 -5.68 7.63
N PRO A 199 -0.78 -7.02 7.43
CA PRO A 199 -0.30 -7.67 6.22
C PRO A 199 -1.13 -7.27 4.99
N CYS A 200 -0.58 -7.55 3.81
CA CYS A 200 -1.33 -7.47 2.55
C CYS A 200 -1.77 -8.88 2.15
N HIS A 201 -3.06 -9.08 1.96
CA HIS A 201 -3.71 -10.31 1.54
C HIS A 201 -4.15 -10.30 0.07
N ASP A 202 -4.05 -9.14 -0.60
CA ASP A 202 -4.40 -8.95 -2.01
C ASP A 202 -5.84 -9.42 -2.33
N LEU A 203 -6.79 -9.13 -1.42
CA LEU A 203 -8.19 -9.52 -1.54
C LEU A 203 -9.05 -8.47 -2.25
N LEU A 204 -8.52 -7.27 -2.46
CA LEU A 204 -9.25 -6.16 -3.05
C LEU A 204 -9.09 -6.13 -4.57
N SER A 205 -10.23 -6.01 -5.26
CA SER A 205 -10.25 -5.67 -6.69
C SER A 205 -9.75 -4.24 -6.93
N ASN A 206 -9.34 -3.94 -8.16
CA ASN A 206 -8.91 -2.57 -8.50
C ASN A 206 -10.07 -1.57 -8.38
N ALA A 207 -11.31 -1.98 -8.61
CA ALA A 207 -12.49 -1.15 -8.39
C ALA A 207 -12.72 -0.82 -6.90
N GLU A 208 -12.52 -1.79 -6.00
CA GLU A 208 -12.60 -1.54 -4.55
C GLU A 208 -11.48 -0.61 -4.09
N LYS A 209 -10.23 -0.84 -4.54
CA LYS A 209 -9.09 0.06 -4.29
C LYS A 209 -9.41 1.48 -4.77
N ASP A 210 -9.93 1.62 -6.00
CA ASP A 210 -10.25 2.90 -6.61
C ASP A 210 -11.36 3.65 -5.87
N THR A 211 -12.37 2.93 -5.38
CA THR A 211 -13.49 3.48 -4.60
C THR A 211 -13.01 4.04 -3.26
N ILE A 212 -12.18 3.28 -2.53
CA ILE A 212 -11.62 3.74 -1.25
C ILE A 212 -10.71 4.93 -1.44
N GLU A 213 -9.78 4.84 -2.39
CA GLU A 213 -8.83 5.91 -2.64
C GLU A 213 -9.51 7.21 -3.08
N LYS A 214 -10.60 7.12 -3.88
CA LYS A 214 -11.41 8.29 -4.24
C LYS A 214 -11.99 9.01 -3.04
N GLN A 215 -12.45 8.26 -2.04
CA GLN A 215 -13.16 8.82 -0.89
C GLN A 215 -12.19 9.30 0.20
N VAL A 216 -11.12 8.56 0.47
CA VAL A 216 -10.25 8.83 1.64
C VAL A 216 -8.75 8.82 1.33
N GLY A 217 -8.33 8.54 0.09
CA GLY A 217 -6.92 8.51 -0.28
C GLY A 217 -6.23 9.87 -0.12
N HIS A 218 -6.92 10.96 -0.45
CA HIS A 218 -6.42 12.33 -0.23
C HIS A 218 -6.34 12.67 1.27
N LEU A 219 -7.37 12.33 2.07
CA LEU A 219 -7.36 12.52 3.52
C LEU A 219 -6.19 11.77 4.18
N TYR A 220 -5.88 10.56 3.71
CA TYR A 220 -4.71 9.82 4.18
C TYR A 220 -3.40 10.58 3.88
N LEU A 221 -3.28 11.16 2.68
CA LEU A 221 -2.10 11.92 2.29
C LEU A 221 -1.93 13.25 3.05
N ASP A 222 -3.00 13.83 3.60
CA ASP A 222 -2.91 15.02 4.46
C ASP A 222 -2.05 14.75 5.71
N PHE A 223 -2.00 13.51 6.20
CA PHE A 223 -1.12 13.13 7.30
C PHE A 223 0.36 13.01 6.90
N TRP A 224 0.64 13.07 5.60
CA TRP A 224 1.97 13.12 5.00
C TRP A 224 2.29 14.48 4.36
N LYS A 225 1.57 15.54 4.74
CA LYS A 225 1.59 16.85 4.06
C LYS A 225 2.99 17.35 3.67
N ASP A 226 3.94 17.32 4.60
CA ASP A 226 5.30 17.81 4.34
C ASP A 226 6.02 17.01 3.24
N ASP A 227 5.83 15.68 3.22
CA ASP A 227 6.46 14.80 2.23
C ASP A 227 5.73 14.89 0.88
N VAL A 228 4.40 14.99 0.90
CA VAL A 228 3.59 15.26 -0.30
C VAL A 228 4.04 16.57 -0.96
N GLN A 229 4.23 17.64 -0.20
CA GLN A 229 4.68 18.93 -0.73
C GLN A 229 6.09 18.85 -1.33
N LYS A 230 7.03 18.17 -0.67
CA LYS A 230 8.39 17.94 -1.19
C LYS A 230 8.34 17.16 -2.51
N LEU A 231 7.60 16.06 -2.54
CA LEU A 231 7.45 15.21 -3.73
C LEU A 231 6.78 15.97 -4.87
N ARG A 232 5.70 16.71 -4.60
CA ARG A 232 5.04 17.56 -5.58
C ARG A 232 6.01 18.57 -6.17
N ALA A 233 6.78 19.28 -5.34
CA ALA A 233 7.77 20.24 -5.79
C ALA A 233 8.86 19.61 -6.68
N MET A 234 9.23 18.34 -6.43
CA MET A 234 10.16 17.59 -7.27
C MET A 234 9.52 17.15 -8.60
N PHE A 235 8.30 16.61 -8.56
CA PHE A 235 7.61 16.09 -9.74
C PHE A 235 7.15 17.19 -10.70
N THR A 236 6.69 18.34 -10.20
CA THR A 236 6.24 19.46 -11.06
C THR A 236 7.37 20.01 -11.94
N LYS A 237 8.63 19.88 -11.51
CA LYS A 237 9.82 20.27 -12.30
C LYS A 237 10.11 19.33 -13.46
N LYS A 238 9.59 18.10 -13.44
CA LYS A 238 9.80 17.11 -14.49
C LYS A 238 9.01 17.47 -15.74
N THR A 239 9.60 17.26 -16.91
CA THR A 239 8.93 17.43 -18.21
C THR A 239 8.40 16.09 -18.72
N TRP A 240 9.00 14.98 -18.27
CA TRP A 240 8.63 13.61 -18.61
C TRP A 240 8.28 12.76 -17.40
N PHE A 241 7.29 11.88 -17.59
CA PHE A 241 6.96 10.79 -16.68
C PHE A 241 7.17 9.47 -17.42
N GLY A 242 8.05 8.64 -16.88
CA GLY A 242 8.31 7.29 -17.34
C GLY A 242 7.54 6.26 -16.51
N PHE A 243 7.01 5.24 -17.16
CA PHE A 243 6.34 4.13 -16.48
C PHE A 243 6.82 2.79 -17.03
N ASP A 244 6.96 1.80 -16.16
CA ASP A 244 6.78 0.42 -16.59
C ASP A 244 5.32 0.15 -16.98
N LEU A 245 5.07 -0.92 -17.74
CA LEU A 245 3.72 -1.30 -18.18
C LEU A 245 3.19 -2.49 -17.36
N ASP A 246 3.77 -3.67 -17.56
CA ASP A 246 3.31 -4.94 -17.00
C ASP A 246 3.45 -4.99 -15.48
N ASP A 247 2.32 -5.10 -14.77
CA ASP A 247 2.22 -5.04 -13.31
C ASP A 247 2.56 -3.67 -12.69
N THR A 248 2.66 -2.62 -13.52
CA THR A 248 2.76 -1.23 -13.08
C THR A 248 1.52 -0.42 -13.48
N LEU A 249 1.16 -0.38 -14.77
CA LEU A 249 -0.05 0.30 -15.25
C LEU A 249 -1.24 -0.64 -15.39
N HIS A 250 -1.01 -1.95 -15.55
CA HIS A 250 -2.06 -2.96 -15.69
C HIS A 250 -1.67 -4.31 -15.07
N GLU A 251 -2.65 -5.19 -14.88
CA GLU A 251 -2.54 -6.46 -14.15
C GLU A 251 -2.01 -7.64 -14.99
N PHE A 252 -0.85 -7.48 -15.63
CA PHE A 252 -0.35 -8.45 -16.60
C PHE A 252 -0.22 -9.87 -16.04
N ARG A 253 0.39 -10.06 -14.86
CA ARG A 253 0.53 -11.39 -14.24
C ARG A 253 -0.83 -12.05 -14.04
N ARG A 254 -1.84 -11.29 -13.61
CA ARG A 254 -3.20 -11.80 -13.40
C ARG A 254 -3.87 -12.19 -14.72
N SER A 255 -3.80 -11.34 -15.73
CA SER A 255 -4.41 -11.59 -17.05
C SER A 255 -3.72 -12.73 -17.79
N SER A 256 -2.38 -12.76 -17.79
CA SER A 256 -1.55 -13.82 -18.36
C SER A 256 -1.72 -15.14 -17.62
N GLY A 257 -1.86 -15.13 -16.29
CA GLY A 257 -2.16 -16.30 -15.49
C GLY A 257 -3.50 -16.94 -15.85
N LYS A 258 -4.56 -16.14 -16.02
CA LYS A 258 -5.88 -16.61 -16.50
C LYS A 258 -5.80 -17.25 -17.89
N ALA A 259 -5.11 -16.58 -18.83
CA ALA A 259 -4.93 -17.08 -20.19
C ALA A 259 -4.14 -18.40 -20.22
N THR A 260 -3.06 -18.47 -19.45
CA THR A 260 -2.26 -19.69 -19.27
C THR A 260 -3.11 -20.82 -18.70
N HIS A 261 -3.80 -20.59 -17.59
CA HIS A 261 -4.63 -21.61 -16.94
C HIS A 261 -5.70 -22.18 -17.89
N LYS A 262 -6.35 -21.33 -18.69
CA LYS A 262 -7.33 -21.78 -19.68
C LYS A 262 -6.71 -22.73 -20.71
N VAL A 263 -5.54 -22.38 -21.26
CA VAL A 263 -4.84 -23.24 -22.23
C VAL A 263 -4.40 -24.56 -21.60
N LEU A 264 -3.81 -24.52 -20.40
CA LEU A 264 -3.39 -25.73 -19.71
C LEU A 264 -4.59 -26.65 -19.42
N ARG A 265 -5.76 -26.09 -19.08
CA ARG A 265 -7.00 -26.85 -18.92
C ARG A 265 -7.47 -27.48 -20.24
N GLN A 266 -7.35 -26.78 -21.37
CA GLN A 266 -7.66 -27.36 -22.69
C GLN A 266 -6.74 -28.54 -23.01
N ILE A 267 -5.43 -28.41 -22.79
CA ILE A 267 -4.46 -29.49 -22.98
C ILE A 267 -4.77 -30.67 -22.04
N SER A 268 -5.06 -30.38 -20.78
CA SER A 268 -5.43 -31.39 -19.76
C SER A 268 -6.65 -32.21 -20.19
N MET A 269 -7.71 -31.56 -20.68
CA MET A 269 -8.92 -32.23 -21.15
C MET A 269 -8.70 -33.04 -22.43
N GLN A 270 -7.88 -32.53 -23.35
CA GLN A 270 -7.64 -33.18 -24.64
C GLN A 270 -6.79 -34.45 -24.52
N TYR A 271 -5.82 -34.46 -23.60
CA TYR A 271 -4.82 -35.54 -23.50
C TYR A 271 -4.82 -36.26 -22.15
N ASP A 272 -5.79 -35.99 -21.28
CA ASP A 272 -5.94 -36.59 -19.95
C ASP A 272 -4.69 -36.44 -19.06
N ILE A 273 -4.04 -35.28 -19.13
CA ILE A 273 -2.87 -34.97 -18.29
C ILE A 273 -3.33 -34.20 -17.05
N PRO A 274 -2.87 -34.55 -15.84
CA PRO A 274 -3.16 -33.79 -14.64
C PRO A 274 -2.75 -32.31 -14.76
N LEU A 275 -3.72 -31.41 -14.57
CA LEU A 275 -3.48 -29.96 -14.66
C LEU A 275 -2.32 -29.46 -13.77
N PRO A 276 -2.12 -29.95 -12.52
CA PRO A 276 -0.97 -29.53 -11.71
C PRO A 276 0.39 -29.89 -12.35
N ALA A 277 0.49 -30.99 -13.08
CA ALA A 277 1.71 -31.38 -13.77
C ALA A 277 2.03 -30.41 -14.92
N LEU A 278 1.01 -30.06 -15.71
CA LEU A 278 1.14 -29.05 -16.78
C LEU A 278 1.52 -27.67 -16.23
N GLN A 279 0.95 -27.27 -15.09
CA GLN A 279 1.26 -25.99 -14.43
C GLN A 279 2.71 -25.95 -13.93
N GLY A 280 3.19 -27.02 -13.30
CA GLY A 280 4.57 -27.14 -12.85
C GLY A 280 5.57 -27.03 -14.00
N GLU A 281 5.32 -27.78 -15.07
CA GLU A 281 6.20 -27.79 -16.25
C GLU A 281 6.19 -26.46 -17.00
N TYR A 282 5.00 -25.86 -17.22
CA TYR A 282 4.91 -24.55 -17.86
C TYR A 282 5.64 -23.47 -17.06
N SER A 283 5.60 -23.55 -15.73
CA SER A 283 6.32 -22.61 -14.86
C SER A 283 7.85 -22.72 -15.02
N HIS A 284 8.38 -23.93 -15.23
CA HIS A 284 9.79 -24.15 -15.55
C HIS A 284 10.15 -23.54 -16.91
N ILE A 285 9.39 -23.91 -17.95
CA ILE A 285 9.58 -23.41 -19.33
C ILE A 285 9.50 -21.88 -19.39
N LEU A 286 8.57 -21.28 -18.64
CA LEU A 286 8.43 -19.83 -18.58
C LEU A 286 9.72 -19.17 -18.08
N LYS A 287 10.26 -19.62 -16.94
CA LYS A 287 11.48 -19.08 -16.35
C LYS A 287 12.68 -19.21 -17.29
N GLU A 288 12.85 -20.37 -17.91
CA GLU A 288 13.95 -20.65 -18.84
C GLU A 288 13.87 -19.76 -20.09
N LYS A 289 12.69 -19.67 -20.72
CA LYS A 289 12.50 -18.99 -22.00
C LYS A 289 12.31 -17.48 -21.93
N THR A 290 12.15 -16.89 -20.74
CA THR A 290 12.08 -15.43 -20.55
C THR A 290 13.39 -14.82 -20.02
N ALA A 291 14.46 -15.60 -19.88
CA ALA A 291 15.73 -15.14 -19.31
C ALA A 291 16.37 -13.96 -20.07
N ASN A 292 16.16 -13.86 -21.39
CA ASN A 292 16.73 -12.78 -22.23
C ASN A 292 15.83 -11.53 -22.32
N ALA A 293 14.75 -11.45 -21.53
CA ALA A 293 13.81 -10.31 -21.45
C ALA A 293 13.38 -9.71 -22.81
N PHE A 294 13.17 -10.59 -23.80
CA PHE A 294 12.61 -10.28 -25.11
C PHE A 294 13.45 -9.37 -26.04
N SER A 295 14.77 -9.38 -25.85
CA SER A 295 15.73 -8.57 -26.63
C SER A 295 16.11 -9.15 -28.01
N ASP A 296 15.61 -10.33 -28.39
CA ASP A 296 16.01 -11.05 -29.62
C ASP A 296 15.14 -10.74 -30.86
N GLY A 297 14.18 -9.82 -30.75
CA GLY A 297 13.35 -9.37 -31.87
C GLY A 297 12.14 -10.25 -32.20
N LYS A 298 11.92 -11.38 -31.52
CA LYS A 298 10.74 -12.24 -31.76
C LYS A 298 9.42 -11.57 -31.39
N THR A 299 8.34 -12.02 -32.04
CA THR A 299 6.98 -11.56 -31.74
C THR A 299 6.41 -12.26 -30.51
N SER A 300 5.37 -11.67 -29.90
CA SER A 300 4.63 -12.31 -28.81
C SER A 300 4.04 -13.66 -29.18
N PHE A 301 3.64 -13.84 -30.44
CA PHE A 301 3.16 -15.11 -30.98
C PHE A 301 4.27 -16.16 -30.98
N ASP A 302 5.47 -15.81 -31.47
CA ASP A 302 6.61 -16.75 -31.53
C ASP A 302 7.01 -17.23 -30.14
N TYR A 303 7.15 -16.32 -29.14
CA TYR A 303 7.47 -16.72 -27.77
C TYR A 303 6.42 -17.63 -27.14
N ARG A 304 5.14 -17.40 -27.41
CA ARG A 304 4.06 -18.27 -26.89
C ARG A 304 4.07 -19.61 -27.59
N ARG A 305 4.22 -19.63 -28.92
CA ARG A 305 4.32 -20.86 -29.72
C ARG A 305 5.47 -21.72 -29.22
N GLU A 306 6.64 -21.13 -29.01
CA GLU A 306 7.81 -21.84 -28.49
C GLU A 306 7.60 -22.40 -27.08
N ARG A 307 6.93 -21.66 -26.19
CA ARG A 307 6.63 -22.15 -24.83
C ARG A 307 5.64 -23.32 -24.85
N PHE A 308 4.53 -23.19 -25.58
CA PHE A 308 3.54 -24.26 -25.65
C PHE A 308 4.01 -25.47 -26.45
N ALA A 309 4.79 -25.29 -27.52
CA ALA A 309 5.40 -26.40 -28.24
C ALA A 309 6.38 -27.19 -27.35
N SER A 310 7.21 -26.49 -26.56
CA SER A 310 8.07 -27.16 -25.57
C SER A 310 7.27 -27.90 -24.50
N LEU A 311 6.15 -27.33 -24.02
CA LEU A 311 5.28 -28.02 -23.07
C LEU A 311 4.73 -29.31 -23.67
N LEU A 312 4.18 -29.27 -24.89
CA LEU A 312 3.67 -30.45 -25.57
C LEU A 312 4.79 -31.50 -25.79
N ALA A 313 5.99 -31.06 -26.18
CA ALA A 313 7.14 -31.94 -26.35
C ALA A 313 7.53 -32.67 -25.06
N ASN A 314 7.55 -31.96 -23.92
CA ASN A 314 7.97 -32.54 -22.63
C ASN A 314 6.99 -33.61 -22.12
N PHE A 315 5.74 -33.58 -22.55
CA PHE A 315 4.74 -34.62 -22.30
C PHE A 315 4.61 -35.63 -23.45
N SER A 316 5.52 -35.61 -24.44
CA SER A 316 5.48 -36.48 -25.63
C SER A 316 4.17 -36.39 -26.43
N LEU A 317 3.54 -35.21 -26.44
CA LEU A 317 2.27 -34.97 -27.12
C LEU A 317 2.47 -34.58 -28.59
N PRO A 318 1.49 -34.89 -29.47
CA PRO A 318 1.52 -34.43 -30.86
C PRO A 318 1.52 -32.90 -30.94
N GLN A 319 2.45 -32.35 -31.72
CA GLN A 319 2.50 -30.92 -32.05
C GLN A 319 1.74 -30.67 -33.36
N ASP A 320 0.45 -31.01 -33.38
CA ASP A 320 -0.40 -30.65 -34.50
C ASP A 320 -0.48 -29.12 -34.61
N ASN A 321 -0.19 -28.59 -35.80
CA ASN A 321 -0.23 -27.16 -36.07
C ASN A 321 -1.65 -26.58 -35.88
N THR A 322 -2.70 -27.38 -36.14
CA THR A 322 -4.09 -26.93 -35.96
C THR A 322 -4.37 -26.73 -34.48
N PHE A 323 -4.10 -27.74 -33.65
CA PHE A 323 -4.25 -27.65 -32.20
C PHE A 323 -3.36 -26.55 -31.57
N LEU A 324 -2.10 -26.44 -32.00
CA LEU A 324 -1.19 -25.39 -31.51
C LEU A 324 -1.74 -23.99 -31.83
N THR A 325 -2.28 -23.78 -33.02
CA THR A 325 -2.93 -22.52 -33.40
C THR A 325 -4.17 -22.25 -32.56
N GLU A 326 -4.98 -23.28 -32.29
CA GLU A 326 -6.18 -23.17 -31.45
C GLU A 326 -5.84 -22.70 -30.02
N ILE A 327 -4.86 -23.34 -29.37
CA ILE A 327 -4.48 -22.95 -28.00
C ILE A 327 -3.84 -21.56 -27.95
N LEU A 328 -3.09 -21.16 -28.97
CA LEU A 328 -2.51 -19.81 -29.05
C LEU A 328 -3.59 -18.73 -29.21
N ASN A 329 -4.62 -18.99 -30.02
CA ASN A 329 -5.78 -18.11 -30.16
C ASN A 329 -6.61 -18.05 -28.87
N SER A 330 -6.78 -19.19 -28.20
CA SER A 330 -7.44 -19.26 -26.88
C SER A 330 -6.69 -18.45 -25.82
N TYR A 331 -5.35 -18.51 -25.82
CA TYR A 331 -4.52 -17.69 -24.96
C TYR A 331 -4.74 -16.19 -25.25
N GLU A 332 -4.56 -15.76 -26.50
CA GLU A 332 -4.62 -14.34 -26.87
C GLU A 332 -6.00 -13.74 -26.59
N SER A 333 -7.08 -14.43 -26.97
CA SER A 333 -8.44 -13.98 -26.69
C SER A 333 -8.72 -13.83 -25.20
N THR A 334 -8.21 -14.76 -24.39
CA THR A 334 -8.40 -14.74 -22.93
C THR A 334 -7.55 -13.68 -22.25
N LEU A 335 -6.32 -13.49 -22.71
CA LEU A 335 -5.44 -12.42 -22.24
C LEU A 335 -6.12 -11.07 -22.49
N ARG A 336 -6.52 -10.79 -23.74
CA ARG A 336 -7.19 -9.54 -24.14
C ARG A 336 -8.45 -9.27 -23.32
N ALA A 337 -9.31 -10.28 -23.16
CA ALA A 337 -10.54 -10.15 -22.38
C ALA A 337 -10.31 -9.98 -20.87
N SER A 338 -9.09 -10.27 -20.39
CA SER A 338 -8.73 -10.19 -18.97
C SER A 338 -7.84 -8.98 -18.65
N LEU A 339 -7.46 -8.15 -19.63
CA LEU A 339 -6.65 -6.96 -19.40
C LEU A 339 -7.41 -5.99 -18.50
N GLU A 340 -6.71 -5.43 -17.51
CA GLU A 340 -7.30 -4.55 -16.51
C GLU A 340 -6.26 -3.56 -16.01
N LEU A 341 -6.59 -2.28 -16.05
CA LEU A 341 -5.75 -1.22 -15.50
C LEU A 341 -5.64 -1.33 -13.98
N LYS A 342 -4.49 -0.89 -13.44
CA LYS A 342 -4.31 -0.72 -12.00
C LYS A 342 -5.12 0.46 -11.47
N CYS A 343 -5.43 0.42 -10.17
CA CYS A 343 -6.10 1.51 -9.45
C CYS A 343 -5.42 2.86 -9.71
N GLY A 344 -6.18 3.81 -10.27
CA GLY A 344 -5.72 5.17 -10.59
C GLY A 344 -4.90 5.33 -11.88
N ALA A 345 -4.58 4.27 -12.64
CA ALA A 345 -3.69 4.37 -13.80
C ALA A 345 -4.17 5.38 -14.85
N LEU A 346 -5.40 5.21 -15.37
CA LEU A 346 -5.95 6.10 -16.40
C LEU A 346 -6.05 7.56 -15.91
N ASN A 347 -6.51 7.74 -14.67
CA ASN A 347 -6.65 9.08 -14.09
C ASN A 347 -5.30 9.77 -13.91
N LEU A 348 -4.27 9.04 -13.46
CA LEU A 348 -2.91 9.55 -13.34
C LEU A 348 -2.35 9.98 -14.71
N LEU A 349 -2.45 9.13 -15.73
CA LEU A 349 -1.98 9.45 -17.07
C LEU A 349 -2.70 10.69 -17.63
N SER A 350 -4.03 10.76 -17.45
CA SER A 350 -4.82 11.93 -17.83
C SER A 350 -4.39 13.20 -17.10
N THR A 351 -4.17 13.14 -15.77
CA THR A 351 -3.66 14.26 -14.96
C THR A 351 -2.30 14.75 -15.47
N ILE A 352 -1.35 13.83 -15.72
CA ILE A 352 -0.01 14.18 -16.22
C ILE A 352 -0.10 14.87 -17.59
N LYS A 353 -0.97 14.39 -18.49
CA LYS A 353 -1.20 15.05 -19.79
C LYS A 353 -1.88 16.40 -19.64
N GLY A 354 -2.85 16.54 -18.73
CA GLY A 354 -3.50 17.81 -18.39
C GLY A 354 -2.52 18.86 -17.86
N MET A 355 -1.46 18.43 -17.18
CA MET A 355 -0.35 19.30 -16.74
C MET A 355 0.64 19.67 -17.87
N GLY A 356 0.37 19.28 -19.12
CA GLY A 356 1.22 19.57 -20.27
C GLY A 356 2.53 18.76 -20.30
N LYS A 357 2.61 17.67 -19.54
CA LYS A 357 3.80 16.81 -19.47
C LYS A 357 3.74 15.69 -20.50
N LYS A 358 4.89 15.06 -20.74
CA LYS A 358 5.02 13.93 -21.66
C LYS A 358 5.13 12.62 -20.91
N ILE A 359 4.68 11.53 -21.53
CA ILE A 359 4.63 10.19 -20.95
C ILE A 359 5.39 9.24 -21.86
N VAL A 360 6.33 8.50 -21.28
CA VAL A 360 7.02 7.39 -21.92
C VAL A 360 6.76 6.11 -21.16
N ILE A 361 6.43 5.03 -21.87
CA ILE A 361 6.48 3.68 -21.30
C ILE A 361 7.85 3.08 -21.61
N MET A 362 8.51 2.51 -20.61
CA MET A 362 9.73 1.73 -20.78
C MET A 362 9.48 0.34 -20.21
N THR A 363 9.33 -0.67 -21.06
CA THR A 363 8.88 -2.00 -20.64
C THR A 363 9.69 -3.14 -21.28
N GLU A 364 9.72 -4.30 -20.62
CA GLU A 364 10.34 -5.51 -21.15
C GLU A 364 9.27 -6.40 -21.75
N GLY A 365 9.34 -6.59 -23.07
CA GLY A 365 8.32 -7.37 -23.76
C GLY A 365 8.41 -7.26 -25.27
N PRO A 366 7.74 -8.17 -26.00
CA PRO A 366 7.63 -8.08 -27.46
C PRO A 366 6.86 -6.81 -27.86
N GLN A 367 7.36 -6.07 -28.86
CA GLN A 367 6.76 -4.80 -29.29
C GLN A 367 5.29 -4.95 -29.63
N ASP A 368 4.93 -5.98 -30.39
CA ASP A 368 3.57 -6.23 -30.87
C ASP A 368 2.56 -6.49 -29.74
N ALA A 369 2.98 -7.13 -28.64
CA ALA A 369 2.12 -7.34 -27.49
C ALA A 369 1.90 -6.04 -26.70
N GLN A 370 2.96 -5.25 -26.52
CA GLN A 370 2.87 -4.01 -25.73
C GLN A 370 2.04 -2.94 -26.45
N GLU A 371 2.20 -2.82 -27.78
CA GLU A 371 1.33 -1.96 -28.61
C GLU A 371 -0.15 -2.36 -28.53
N ARG A 372 -0.43 -3.67 -28.59
CA ARG A 372 -1.81 -4.16 -28.42
C ARG A 372 -2.33 -3.87 -27.01
N ALA A 373 -1.53 -4.11 -25.97
CA ALA A 373 -1.94 -3.89 -24.59
C ALA A 373 -2.33 -2.43 -24.33
N VAL A 374 -1.49 -1.46 -24.70
CA VAL A 374 -1.81 -0.03 -24.47
C VAL A 374 -3.07 0.41 -25.20
N LYS A 375 -3.34 -0.14 -26.39
CA LYS A 375 -4.55 0.13 -27.17
C LYS A 375 -5.79 -0.52 -26.55
N ASP A 376 -5.72 -1.80 -26.21
CA ASP A 376 -6.84 -2.55 -25.65
C ASP A 376 -7.22 -2.05 -24.23
N LEU A 377 -6.24 -1.52 -23.49
CA LEU A 377 -6.44 -0.84 -22.20
C LEU A 377 -6.95 0.60 -22.35
N GLY A 378 -6.97 1.16 -23.57
CA GLY A 378 -7.42 2.52 -23.85
C GLY A 378 -6.51 3.63 -23.31
N ILE A 379 -5.22 3.36 -23.17
CA ILE A 379 -4.22 4.34 -22.66
C ILE A 379 -3.25 4.84 -23.73
N ASP A 380 -3.31 4.31 -24.95
CA ASP A 380 -2.46 4.68 -26.09
C ASP A 380 -2.52 6.18 -26.40
N GLY A 381 -3.69 6.80 -26.31
CA GLY A 381 -3.86 8.25 -26.54
C GLY A 381 -3.14 9.16 -25.53
N HIS A 382 -2.64 8.62 -24.42
CA HIS A 382 -1.88 9.37 -23.41
C HIS A 382 -0.36 9.23 -23.57
N ILE A 383 0.12 8.26 -24.36
CA ILE A 383 1.53 7.88 -24.38
C ILE A 383 2.24 8.60 -25.53
N ASP A 384 3.29 9.36 -25.22
CA ASP A 384 4.11 10.04 -26.23
C ASP A 384 5.15 9.11 -26.85
N PHE A 385 5.61 8.09 -26.12
CA PHE A 385 6.53 7.07 -26.64
C PHE A 385 6.41 5.73 -25.91
N LEU A 386 6.45 4.62 -26.65
CA LEU A 386 6.51 3.26 -26.13
C LEU A 386 7.87 2.65 -26.44
N ALA A 387 8.73 2.58 -25.42
CA ALA A 387 10.03 1.92 -25.48
C ALA A 387 9.93 0.48 -25.00
N THR A 388 10.29 -0.46 -25.85
CA THR A 388 10.38 -1.87 -25.48
C THR A 388 11.81 -2.39 -25.61
N THR A 389 12.14 -3.41 -24.82
CA THR A 389 13.40 -4.16 -24.98
C THR A 389 13.53 -4.78 -26.37
N ASN A 390 12.40 -5.14 -27.00
CA ASN A 390 12.34 -5.67 -28.35
C ASN A 390 12.75 -4.62 -29.40
N TYR A 391 12.30 -3.37 -29.27
CA TYR A 391 12.66 -2.27 -30.16
C TYR A 391 14.12 -1.81 -29.97
N PHE A 392 14.58 -1.71 -28.72
CA PHE A 392 15.93 -1.20 -28.40
C PHE A 392 17.02 -2.29 -28.34
N GLY A 393 16.65 -3.56 -28.37
CA GLY A 393 17.55 -4.72 -28.30
C GLY A 393 18.38 -4.80 -27.02
N VAL A 394 17.88 -4.23 -25.91
CA VAL A 394 18.58 -4.21 -24.62
C VAL A 394 17.56 -4.24 -23.49
N THR A 395 17.89 -4.92 -22.38
CA THR A 395 17.05 -5.03 -21.18
C THR A 395 17.12 -3.76 -20.34
N LYS A 396 16.22 -3.63 -19.35
CA LYS A 396 16.29 -2.51 -18.40
C LYS A 396 17.61 -2.48 -17.62
N VAL A 397 18.06 -3.65 -17.17
CA VAL A 397 19.30 -3.79 -16.39
C VAL A 397 20.56 -3.63 -17.23
N ASP A 398 20.48 -3.83 -18.54
CA ASP A 398 21.62 -3.73 -19.47
C ASP A 398 21.69 -2.38 -20.21
N GLY A 399 20.83 -1.41 -19.87
CA GLY A 399 20.94 -0.03 -20.37
C GLY A 399 19.78 0.50 -21.23
N LEU A 400 18.57 -0.07 -21.13
CA LEU A 400 17.38 0.47 -21.81
C LEU A 400 17.15 1.95 -21.48
N PHE A 401 17.20 2.32 -20.19
CA PHE A 401 16.96 3.70 -19.73
C PHE A 401 17.87 4.70 -20.44
N ASN A 402 19.17 4.42 -20.51
CA ASN A 402 20.14 5.26 -21.20
C ASN A 402 19.82 5.43 -22.69
N LYS A 403 19.48 4.33 -23.37
CA LYS A 403 19.12 4.37 -24.80
C LYS A 403 17.84 5.18 -25.05
N VAL A 404 16.82 5.02 -24.20
CA VAL A 404 15.57 5.76 -24.33
C VAL A 404 15.78 7.25 -24.09
N MET A 405 16.53 7.63 -23.06
CA MET A 405 16.85 9.04 -22.80
C MET A 405 17.60 9.68 -23.97
N LYS A 406 18.60 8.98 -24.54
CA LYS A 406 19.31 9.43 -25.75
C LYS A 406 18.38 9.56 -26.96
N HIS A 407 17.47 8.61 -27.15
CA HIS A 407 16.50 8.64 -28.25
C HIS A 407 15.52 9.81 -28.14
N LEU A 408 15.07 10.12 -26.92
CA LEU A 408 14.17 11.23 -26.63
C LEU A 408 14.87 12.58 -26.48
N CYS A 409 16.21 12.60 -26.50
CA CYS A 409 17.05 13.77 -26.25
C CYS A 409 16.75 14.45 -24.90
N ILE A 410 16.61 13.67 -23.83
CA ILE A 410 16.33 14.18 -22.47
C ILE A 410 17.43 13.78 -21.47
N SER A 411 17.55 14.53 -20.38
CA SER A 411 18.43 14.21 -19.26
C SER A 411 17.70 13.49 -18.11
N PRO A 412 18.42 12.79 -17.21
CA PRO A 412 17.81 12.14 -16.04
C PRO A 412 17.03 13.10 -15.12
N GLU A 413 17.44 14.37 -15.06
CA GLU A 413 16.80 15.40 -14.25
C GLU A 413 15.41 15.79 -14.78
N GLU A 414 15.14 15.57 -16.07
CA GLU A 414 13.89 15.92 -16.74
C GLU A 414 12.78 14.88 -16.53
N ILE A 415 13.14 13.67 -16.11
CA ILE A 415 12.22 12.53 -15.98
C ILE A 415 12.07 12.07 -14.52
N VAL A 416 10.88 11.57 -14.22
CA VAL A 416 10.61 10.69 -13.07
C VAL A 416 10.11 9.35 -13.60
N TYR A 417 10.54 8.23 -13.00
CA TYR A 417 10.16 6.88 -13.43
C TYR A 417 9.38 6.12 -12.34
N VAL A 418 8.34 5.39 -12.75
CA VAL A 418 7.48 4.60 -11.85
C VAL A 418 7.48 3.15 -12.30
N GLY A 419 7.73 2.21 -11.39
CA GLY A 419 7.70 0.77 -11.68
C GLY A 419 7.48 -0.10 -10.44
N ASP A 420 7.07 -1.35 -10.64
CA ASP A 420 6.78 -2.32 -9.58
C ASP A 420 8.02 -3.05 -9.07
N ASN A 421 9.01 -3.26 -9.94
CA ASN A 421 10.10 -4.17 -9.66
C ASN A 421 11.36 -3.44 -9.19
N GLU A 422 11.84 -3.77 -7.99
CA GLU A 422 13.02 -3.11 -7.42
C GLU A 422 14.29 -3.32 -8.27
N ASP A 423 14.49 -4.53 -8.79
CA ASP A 423 15.72 -4.92 -9.49
C ASP A 423 15.69 -4.58 -10.99
N ARG A 424 14.51 -4.57 -11.61
CA ARG A 424 14.37 -4.29 -13.05
C ARG A 424 13.94 -2.87 -13.35
N ASP A 425 13.27 -2.19 -12.42
CA ASP A 425 12.74 -0.85 -12.64
C ASP A 425 13.51 0.18 -11.84
N VAL A 426 13.46 0.05 -10.52
CA VAL A 426 13.92 1.10 -9.60
C VAL A 426 15.43 1.26 -9.62
N LYS A 427 16.17 0.19 -9.28
CA LYS A 427 17.64 0.20 -9.23
C LYS A 427 18.31 0.63 -10.53
N PRO A 428 17.96 0.05 -11.70
CA PRO A 428 18.61 0.45 -12.96
C PRO A 428 18.25 1.88 -13.39
N ALA A 429 17.02 2.35 -13.16
CA ALA A 429 16.69 3.76 -13.43
C ALA A 429 17.45 4.72 -12.50
N MET A 430 17.53 4.42 -11.20
CA MET A 430 18.29 5.23 -10.24
C MET A 430 19.79 5.25 -10.55
N ALA A 431 20.35 4.14 -11.07
CA ALA A 431 21.75 4.08 -11.50
C ALA A 431 22.07 5.07 -12.63
N GLU A 432 21.07 5.43 -13.44
CA GLU A 432 21.17 6.48 -14.47
C GLU A 432 20.89 7.89 -13.93
N GLY A 433 20.67 8.05 -12.61
CA GLY A 433 20.35 9.33 -11.98
C GLY A 433 18.88 9.75 -12.07
N ILE A 434 17.99 8.83 -12.50
CA ILE A 434 16.56 9.12 -12.62
C ILE A 434 15.90 9.12 -11.23
N LEU A 435 15.05 10.11 -10.98
CA LEU A 435 14.17 10.10 -9.81
C LEU A 435 13.12 9.00 -9.98
N CYS A 436 13.00 8.09 -9.00
CA CYS A 436 12.07 6.97 -9.08
C CYS A 436 10.95 7.04 -8.05
N VAL A 437 9.83 6.39 -8.35
CA VAL A 437 8.76 6.03 -7.41
C VAL A 437 8.58 4.52 -7.49
N HIS A 438 8.65 3.84 -6.34
CA HIS A 438 8.42 2.40 -6.27
C HIS A 438 6.92 2.12 -6.04
N LEU A 439 6.25 1.52 -7.03
CA LEU A 439 4.89 1.02 -6.87
C LEU A 439 4.92 -0.37 -6.21
N ALA A 440 4.68 -0.45 -4.91
CA ALA A 440 4.76 -1.67 -4.15
C ALA A 440 3.44 -1.95 -3.41
N GLU A 441 2.49 -2.56 -4.10
CA GLU A 441 1.15 -2.87 -3.56
C GLU A 441 1.18 -3.71 -2.28
N THR A 442 2.20 -4.55 -2.12
CA THR A 442 2.37 -5.45 -0.97
C THR A 442 3.24 -4.87 0.14
N LYS A 443 3.85 -3.68 -0.03
CA LYS A 443 4.67 -2.99 0.98
C LYS A 443 3.96 -1.78 1.56
N HIS A 444 4.35 -1.33 2.76
CA HIS A 444 3.80 -0.12 3.38
C HIS A 444 4.19 1.13 2.58
N VAL A 445 3.31 2.13 2.58
CA VAL A 445 3.60 3.45 1.98
C VAL A 445 4.76 4.09 2.73
N ALA A 446 5.66 4.75 1.99
CA ALA A 446 6.81 5.44 2.56
C ALA A 446 7.17 6.63 1.67
N LEU A 447 6.62 7.82 1.95
CA LEU A 447 6.82 9.01 1.09
C LEU A 447 8.17 9.69 1.31
N ASP A 448 8.76 9.48 2.48
CA ASP A 448 10.06 9.99 2.94
C ASP A 448 11.24 9.05 2.62
N ALA A 449 10.95 7.83 2.13
CA ALA A 449 11.95 6.90 1.64
C ALA A 449 12.57 7.37 0.31
N LEU A 450 13.75 6.82 -0.03
CA LEU A 450 14.41 7.04 -1.32
C LEU A 450 14.64 5.68 -2.03
N PRO A 451 13.88 5.37 -3.10
CA PRO A 451 12.79 6.18 -3.66
C PRO A 451 11.53 6.15 -2.77
N PRO A 452 10.63 7.15 -2.92
CA PRO A 452 9.31 7.11 -2.31
C PRO A 452 8.54 5.87 -2.78
N ARG A 453 7.76 5.30 -1.87
CA ARG A 453 7.00 4.07 -2.09
C ARG A 453 5.51 4.30 -1.94
N LEU A 454 4.76 3.86 -2.94
CA LEU A 454 3.30 3.95 -3.00
C LEU A 454 2.70 2.57 -3.27
N ASN A 455 1.47 2.34 -2.84
CA ASN A 455 0.74 1.09 -3.09
C ASN A 455 -0.39 1.25 -4.12
N THR A 456 -0.68 2.46 -4.61
CA THR A 456 -1.60 2.71 -5.72
C THR A 456 -1.11 3.88 -6.57
N LEU A 457 -1.49 3.90 -7.86
CA LEU A 457 -1.21 5.04 -8.74
C LEU A 457 -2.11 6.23 -8.45
N ARG A 458 -3.27 6.00 -7.81
CA ARG A 458 -4.17 7.07 -7.38
C ARG A 458 -3.55 7.99 -6.32
N LYS A 459 -2.75 7.44 -5.38
CA LYS A 459 -1.97 8.28 -4.47
C LYS A 459 -0.97 9.16 -5.21
N LEU A 460 -0.29 8.63 -6.23
CA LEU A 460 0.62 9.44 -7.05
C LEU A 460 -0.14 10.55 -7.78
N GLN A 461 -1.35 10.27 -8.27
CA GLN A 461 -2.22 11.29 -8.86
C GLN A 461 -2.50 12.42 -7.87
N TYR A 462 -2.89 12.11 -6.63
CA TYR A 462 -3.17 13.12 -5.60
C TYR A 462 -1.94 13.91 -5.18
N ILE A 463 -0.75 13.30 -5.17
CA ILE A 463 0.50 14.04 -4.92
C ILE A 463 0.73 15.10 -6.01
N LEU A 464 0.37 14.81 -7.27
CA LEU A 464 0.53 15.74 -8.40
C LEU A 464 -0.53 16.84 -8.45
N LEU A 465 -1.74 16.60 -7.94
CA LEU A 465 -2.82 17.58 -7.91
C LEU A 465 -2.58 18.62 -6.80
N ASP A 466 -2.87 19.89 -7.09
CA ASP A 466 -2.91 20.92 -6.05
C ASP A 466 -4.23 20.87 -5.28
N GLU A 467 -4.16 21.04 -3.96
CA GLU A 467 -5.29 21.06 -3.00
C GLU A 467 -6.30 22.21 -3.25
N GLY A 468 -6.18 22.96 -4.36
CA GLY A 468 -7.00 24.10 -4.71
C GLY A 468 -7.59 24.08 -6.13
N SER A 469 -7.70 22.91 -6.76
CA SER A 469 -8.28 22.75 -8.11
C SER A 469 -9.75 22.33 -8.06
#